data_AF-A0A2M8HMC0-F1
#
_entry.id   AF-A0A2M8HMC0-F1
#
_cell.length_a   1.000
_cell.length_b   1.000
_cell.length_c   1.000
_cell.angle_alpha   90.00
_cell.angle_beta   90.00
_cell.angle_gamma   90.00
#
_symmetry.space_group_name_H-M   'P 1'
#
loop_
_entity.id
_entity.type
_entity.pdbx_description
1 polymer ?
#
loop_
_entity_poly.entity_id
_entity_poly.type
_entity_poly.pdbx_seq_one_letter_code
_entity_poly.pdbx_strand_id
1 'polypeptide(L)'
;MILRKNEINCLSTEWSQRIFFKLMPKKRVIFCAFLSTCILSQCAGAVLEKGGHTRNSHLTQQATIIRNSQYKILETSSGESSTLFLFGLFPVTSPLDIEYAMSQAVQKIPGGQSLIDIHYWHETHVFFPLGTVSVLTVEGKVISYESDISELDKSLKKVPPR
;
A
#
# COMPACT_ATOMS: atom_id res chain seq x y z
N MET A 1 -41.68 -21.41 19.88
CA MET A 1 -42.22 -22.42 18.94
C MET A 1 -43.39 -21.78 18.18
N ILE A 2 -43.52 -21.70 16.86
CA ILE A 2 -42.66 -21.81 15.67
C ILE A 2 -43.68 -21.69 14.51
N LEU A 3 -43.42 -20.82 13.53
CA LEU A 3 -43.86 -20.85 12.10
C LEU A 3 -45.38 -20.64 11.78
N ARG A 4 -45.82 -19.98 10.69
CA ARG A 4 -45.21 -19.47 9.45
C ARG A 4 -45.86 -18.13 9.05
N LYS A 5 -45.03 -17.19 8.59
CA LYS A 5 -45.42 -15.91 7.97
C LYS A 5 -44.88 -15.90 6.53
N ASN A 6 -45.37 -16.82 5.71
CA ASN A 6 -44.97 -17.00 4.31
C ASN A 6 -46.26 -17.08 3.48
N GLU A 7 -46.38 -16.24 2.45
CA GLU A 7 -47.39 -16.24 1.35
C GLU A 7 -48.20 -14.95 1.08
N ILE A 8 -47.83 -13.76 1.58
CA ILE A 8 -48.59 -12.52 1.22
C ILE A 8 -47.77 -11.47 0.43
N ASN A 9 -46.44 -11.61 0.32
CA ASN A 9 -45.58 -10.54 -0.22
C ASN A 9 -45.14 -10.67 -1.70
N CYS A 10 -45.76 -11.53 -2.52
CA CYS A 10 -45.35 -11.68 -3.93
C CYS A 10 -46.27 -11.02 -4.98
N LEU A 11 -47.44 -10.49 -4.60
CA LEU A 11 -48.42 -9.96 -5.59
C LEU A 11 -48.39 -8.44 -5.78
N SER A 12 -47.58 -7.70 -5.02
CA SER A 12 -47.56 -6.23 -5.10
C SER A 12 -46.55 -5.64 -6.10
N THR A 13 -45.64 -6.44 -6.66
CA THR A 13 -44.53 -5.92 -7.48
C THR A 13 -44.74 -6.00 -8.99
N GLU A 14 -45.67 -6.83 -9.50
CA GLU A 14 -45.93 -6.92 -10.95
C GLU A 14 -46.84 -5.81 -11.52
N TRP A 15 -47.68 -5.18 -10.69
CA TRP A 15 -48.62 -4.16 -11.18
C TRP A 15 -48.03 -2.75 -11.26
N SER A 16 -46.90 -2.49 -10.61
CA SER A 16 -46.28 -1.15 -10.59
C SER A 16 -45.34 -0.88 -11.78
N GLN A 17 -44.75 -1.92 -12.37
CA GLN A 17 -43.86 -1.78 -13.53
C GLN A 17 -44.61 -1.52 -14.85
N ARG A 18 -45.90 -1.87 -14.94
CA ARG A 18 -46.67 -1.79 -16.19
C ARG A 18 -47.28 -0.41 -16.45
N ILE A 19 -47.52 0.38 -15.41
CA ILE A 19 -48.18 1.70 -15.54
C ILE A 19 -47.15 2.81 -15.77
N PHE A 20 -45.96 2.72 -15.15
CA PHE A 20 -44.94 3.74 -15.33
C PHE A 20 -44.33 3.78 -16.75
N PHE A 21 -44.35 2.65 -17.46
CA PHE A 21 -43.81 2.57 -18.82
C PHE A 21 -44.70 3.21 -19.90
N LYS A 22 -45.95 3.55 -19.57
CA LYS A 22 -46.94 4.00 -20.57
C LYS A 22 -47.02 5.52 -20.74
N LEU A 23 -46.25 6.30 -19.96
CA LEU A 23 -46.35 7.76 -19.97
C LEU A 23 -45.01 8.49 -19.96
N MET A 24 -44.00 7.99 -20.68
CA MET A 24 -42.78 8.76 -20.95
C MET A 24 -42.44 8.76 -22.44
N PRO A 25 -42.05 9.92 -23.02
CA PRO A 25 -41.73 10.01 -24.44
C PRO A 25 -40.58 9.06 -24.77
N LYS A 26 -40.75 8.22 -25.80
CA LYS A 26 -39.79 7.17 -26.25
C LYS A 26 -38.33 7.67 -26.34
N LYS A 27 -38.11 8.97 -26.57
CA LYS A 27 -36.78 9.59 -26.62
C LYS A 27 -36.05 9.68 -25.27
N ARG A 28 -36.78 9.75 -24.13
CA ARG A 28 -36.18 9.87 -22.78
C ARG A 28 -35.81 8.52 -22.16
N VAL A 29 -36.57 7.46 -22.45
CA VAL A 29 -36.28 6.11 -21.95
C VAL A 29 -34.99 5.54 -22.57
N ILE A 30 -34.77 5.79 -23.87
CA ILE A 30 -33.54 5.39 -24.56
C ILE A 30 -32.32 6.14 -23.98
N PHE A 31 -32.46 7.43 -23.67
CA PHE A 31 -31.40 8.23 -23.08
C PHE A 31 -31.01 7.73 -21.67
N CYS A 32 -31.98 7.42 -20.81
CA CYS A 32 -31.70 6.87 -19.48
C CYS A 32 -31.08 5.46 -19.53
N ALA A 33 -31.50 4.61 -20.48
CA ALA A 33 -30.94 3.28 -20.66
C ALA A 33 -29.46 3.35 -21.13
N PHE A 34 -29.15 4.25 -22.07
CA PHE A 34 -27.77 4.46 -22.53
C PHE A 34 -26.87 5.00 -21.41
N LEU A 35 -27.37 5.97 -20.63
CA LEU A 35 -26.65 6.54 -19.50
C LEU A 35 -26.40 5.51 -18.39
N SER A 36 -27.37 4.64 -18.10
CA SER A 36 -27.22 3.56 -17.13
C SER A 36 -26.19 2.51 -17.57
N THR A 37 -26.07 2.25 -18.87
CA THR A 37 -25.13 1.23 -19.39
C THR A 37 -23.69 1.75 -19.36
N CYS A 38 -23.48 3.05 -19.60
CA CYS A 38 -22.16 3.69 -19.47
C CYS A 38 -21.65 3.72 -18.02
N ILE A 39 -22.53 3.91 -17.03
CA ILE A 39 -22.13 3.93 -15.61
C ILE A 39 -21.74 2.50 -15.15
N LEU A 40 -22.47 1.47 -15.57
CA LEU A 40 -22.17 0.08 -15.20
C LEU A 40 -20.92 -0.47 -15.92
N SER A 41 -20.63 -0.02 -17.14
CA SER A 41 -19.43 -0.43 -17.88
C SER A 41 -18.12 0.06 -17.26
N GLN A 42 -18.14 1.14 -16.48
CA GLN A 42 -16.94 1.68 -15.83
C GLN A 42 -16.62 1.00 -14.49
N CYS A 43 -17.60 0.31 -13.89
CA CYS A 43 -17.41 -0.38 -12.60
C CYS A 43 -16.90 -1.83 -12.74
N ALA A 44 -16.91 -2.40 -13.94
CA ALA A 44 -16.47 -3.79 -14.17
C ALA A 44 -14.94 -3.98 -14.08
N GLY A 45 -14.15 -2.91 -14.11
CA GLY A 45 -12.67 -2.98 -14.03
C GLY A 45 -12.09 -3.07 -12.62
N ALA A 46 -12.86 -2.78 -11.57
CA ALA A 46 -12.34 -2.67 -10.21
C ALA A 46 -12.32 -3.99 -9.41
N VAL A 47 -12.81 -5.10 -9.98
CA VAL A 47 -13.07 -6.35 -9.24
C VAL A 47 -12.06 -7.47 -9.56
N LEU A 48 -11.24 -7.35 -10.61
CA LEU A 48 -10.42 -8.46 -11.12
C LEU A 48 -8.90 -8.24 -11.10
N GLU A 49 -8.37 -7.37 -10.24
CA GLU A 49 -6.93 -7.37 -9.94
C GLU A 49 -6.71 -7.68 -8.47
N LYS A 50 -6.54 -8.98 -8.18
CA LYS A 50 -6.06 -9.51 -6.90
C LYS A 50 -4.53 -9.40 -6.79
N GLY A 51 -3.94 -8.39 -7.44
CA GLY A 51 -2.50 -8.26 -7.64
C GLY A 51 -2.04 -6.87 -7.23
N GLY A 52 -1.04 -6.84 -6.33
CA GLY A 52 -0.47 -5.59 -5.85
C GLY A 52 0.12 -4.81 -7.03
N HIS A 53 -0.43 -3.62 -7.29
CA HIS A 53 0.13 -2.75 -8.33
C HIS A 53 1.37 -2.08 -7.75
N THR A 54 2.54 -2.34 -8.32
CA THR A 54 3.78 -1.65 -7.97
C THR A 54 3.72 -0.24 -8.55
N ARG A 55 3.51 0.77 -7.70
CA ARG A 55 3.56 2.18 -8.10
C ARG A 55 4.97 2.71 -7.85
N ASN A 56 5.47 3.58 -8.73
CA ASN A 56 6.66 4.41 -8.51
C ASN A 56 7.88 3.66 -7.96
N SER A 57 8.54 2.84 -8.79
CA SER A 57 9.90 2.40 -8.49
C SER A 57 10.88 3.52 -8.82
N HIS A 58 11.75 3.83 -7.88
CA HIS A 58 12.80 4.82 -8.10
C HIS A 58 14.10 4.30 -7.51
N LEU A 59 15.17 4.55 -8.25
CA LEU A 59 16.53 4.21 -7.85
C LEU A 59 17.25 5.48 -7.44
N THR A 60 17.71 5.53 -6.20
CA THR A 60 18.52 6.64 -5.70
C THR A 60 19.86 6.09 -5.29
N GLN A 61 20.92 6.55 -5.93
CA GLN A 61 22.25 5.94 -5.75
C GLN A 61 22.79 6.08 -4.33
N GLN A 62 22.37 7.09 -3.55
CA GLN A 62 22.79 7.32 -2.15
C GLN A 62 21.73 8.10 -1.36
N ALA A 63 21.49 7.76 -0.07
CA ALA A 63 20.69 8.59 0.84
C ALA A 63 21.42 9.84 1.32
N THR A 64 22.76 9.78 1.35
CA THR A 64 23.62 10.83 1.91
C THR A 64 24.82 11.07 1.01
N ILE A 65 25.20 12.33 0.78
CA ILE A 65 26.37 12.71 -0.04
C ILE A 65 27.65 12.17 0.62
N ILE A 66 28.23 11.13 0.04
CA ILE A 66 29.48 10.53 0.54
C ILE A 66 30.66 11.42 0.14
N ARG A 67 31.28 12.08 1.13
CA ARG A 67 32.46 12.93 0.91
C ARG A 67 33.79 12.18 1.04
N ASN A 68 33.79 10.99 1.66
CA ASN A 68 34.97 10.16 1.86
C ASN A 68 34.78 8.80 1.17
N SER A 69 35.67 8.46 0.24
CA SER A 69 35.58 7.23 -0.57
C SER A 69 35.94 5.96 0.21
N GLN A 70 36.43 6.07 1.45
CA GLN A 70 36.83 4.94 2.27
C GLN A 70 35.68 4.51 3.17
N TYR A 71 34.88 3.56 2.70
CA TYR A 71 33.82 2.91 3.45
C TYR A 71 33.86 1.41 3.24
N LYS A 72 33.40 0.67 4.25
CA LYS A 72 33.21 -0.77 4.19
C LYS A 72 31.73 -1.07 4.05
N ILE A 73 31.38 -1.86 3.05
CA ILE A 73 30.03 -2.40 2.89
C ILE A 73 29.88 -3.54 3.90
N LEU A 74 28.88 -3.44 4.78
CA LEU A 74 28.59 -4.46 5.78
C LEU A 74 27.69 -5.54 5.17
N GLU A 75 26.44 -5.17 4.90
CA GLU A 75 25.39 -6.07 4.42
C GLU A 75 24.27 -5.27 3.75
N THR A 76 23.42 -5.95 2.98
CA THR A 76 22.19 -5.38 2.43
C THR A 76 21.08 -5.46 3.48
N SER A 77 20.43 -4.33 3.78
CA SER A 77 19.30 -4.27 4.70
C SER A 77 18.04 -3.77 4.01
N SER A 78 16.89 -4.31 4.41
CA SER A 78 15.58 -3.83 4.00
C SER A 78 14.85 -3.13 5.16
N GLY A 79 14.02 -2.15 4.84
CA GLY A 79 13.12 -1.47 5.75
C GLY A 79 11.75 -1.31 5.11
N GLU A 80 10.71 -1.36 5.93
CA GLU A 80 9.32 -1.35 5.47
C GLU A 80 8.53 -0.27 6.22
N SER A 81 7.69 0.44 5.49
CA SER A 81 6.70 1.37 6.01
C SER A 81 5.37 1.07 5.33
N SER A 82 4.30 0.89 6.08
CA SER A 82 3.00 0.54 5.52
C SER A 82 1.88 1.43 6.05
N THR A 83 0.87 1.64 5.21
CA THR A 83 -0.31 2.42 5.57
C THR A 83 -1.60 1.72 5.13
N LEU A 84 -2.62 1.78 5.98
CA LEU A 84 -3.92 1.16 5.80
C LEU A 84 -4.96 2.25 5.51
N PHE A 85 -5.62 2.15 4.36
CA PHE A 85 -6.75 2.99 3.99
C PHE A 85 -8.05 2.21 4.08
N LEU A 86 -8.94 2.59 4.99
CA LEU A 86 -10.27 1.99 5.11
C LEU A 86 -11.19 2.51 4.01
N PHE A 87 -11.91 1.61 3.36
CA PHE A 87 -12.77 1.90 2.20
C PHE A 87 -12.09 2.71 1.06
N GLY A 88 -10.75 2.70 1.01
CA GLY A 88 -9.97 3.48 0.05
C GLY A 88 -10.00 5.00 0.24
N LEU A 89 -10.52 5.50 1.38
CA LEU A 89 -10.68 6.94 1.63
C LEU A 89 -10.07 7.40 2.95
N PHE A 90 -10.17 6.61 4.01
CA PHE A 90 -9.77 7.02 5.35
C PHE A 90 -8.43 6.38 5.76
N PRO A 91 -7.33 7.13 5.87
CA PRO A 91 -6.08 6.61 6.45
C PRO A 91 -6.29 6.35 7.94
N VAL A 92 -6.09 5.09 8.37
CA VAL A 92 -6.27 4.68 9.77
C VAL A 92 -4.93 4.63 10.52
N THR A 93 -3.84 4.46 9.79
CA THR A 93 -2.49 4.30 10.34
C THR A 93 -1.58 5.48 9.97
N SER A 94 -0.31 5.40 10.38
CA SER A 94 0.72 6.37 10.01
C SER A 94 0.78 6.59 8.49
N PRO A 95 1.08 7.83 8.06
CA PRO A 95 1.36 8.11 6.66
C PRO A 95 2.58 7.31 6.20
N LEU A 96 2.63 7.03 4.90
CA LEU A 96 3.74 6.34 4.27
C LEU A 96 4.98 7.25 4.27
N ASP A 97 6.07 6.79 4.84
CA ASP A 97 7.30 7.57 5.07
C ASP A 97 8.55 6.74 4.70
N ILE A 98 9.39 7.30 3.81
CA ILE A 98 10.58 6.63 3.26
C ILE A 98 11.72 6.68 4.28
N GLU A 99 11.88 7.80 4.97
CA GLU A 99 12.90 8.08 5.97
C GLU A 99 12.74 7.18 7.18
N TYR A 100 11.50 6.89 7.56
CA TYR A 100 11.21 5.88 8.57
C TYR A 100 11.68 4.48 8.13
N ALA A 101 11.36 4.07 6.89
CA ALA A 101 11.81 2.78 6.35
C ALA A 101 13.34 2.71 6.26
N MET A 102 14.01 3.78 5.81
CA MET A 102 15.47 3.87 5.77
C MET A 102 16.08 3.77 7.17
N SER A 103 15.50 4.44 8.16
CA SER A 103 15.97 4.39 9.54
C SER A 103 15.85 2.98 10.13
N GLN A 104 14.74 2.30 9.85
CA GLN A 104 14.55 0.90 10.21
C GLN A 104 15.58 -0.01 9.54
N ALA A 105 15.91 0.24 8.27
CA ALA A 105 16.94 -0.52 7.54
C ALA A 105 18.34 -0.36 8.18
N VAL A 106 18.75 0.87 8.49
CA VAL A 106 20.06 1.15 9.11
C VAL A 106 20.16 0.57 10.51
N GLN A 107 19.10 0.65 11.32
CA GLN A 107 19.11 0.16 12.71
C GLN A 107 19.16 -1.36 12.84
N LYS A 108 18.82 -2.12 11.78
CA LYS A 108 18.90 -3.59 11.80
C LYS A 108 20.35 -4.10 11.88
N ILE A 109 21.32 -3.32 11.41
CA ILE A 109 22.74 -3.74 11.38
C ILE A 109 23.52 -2.96 12.44
N PRO A 110 24.09 -3.64 13.46
CA PRO A 110 24.92 -2.98 14.45
C PRO A 110 26.21 -2.45 13.80
N GLY A 111 26.46 -1.14 13.94
CA GLY A 111 27.62 -0.47 13.33
C GLY A 111 27.40 0.08 11.91
N GLY A 112 26.19 -0.07 11.38
CA GLY A 112 25.73 0.61 10.17
C GLY A 112 25.44 2.09 10.44
N GLN A 113 25.92 2.98 9.57
CA GLN A 113 25.69 4.42 9.73
C GLN A 113 24.95 5.07 8.58
N SER A 114 25.20 4.60 7.37
CA SER A 114 24.60 5.16 6.17
C SER A 114 24.17 4.05 5.22
N LEU A 115 23.21 4.37 4.37
CA LEU A 115 22.68 3.49 3.33
C LEU A 115 23.10 4.02 1.95
N ILE A 116 23.55 3.12 1.08
CA ILE A 116 23.88 3.39 -0.32
C ILE A 116 23.08 2.48 -1.22
N ASP A 117 23.01 2.83 -2.51
CA ASP A 117 22.38 1.99 -3.54
C ASP A 117 20.92 1.66 -3.15
N ILE A 118 20.10 2.71 -3.04
CA ILE A 118 18.75 2.63 -2.46
C ILE A 118 17.75 2.34 -3.56
N HIS A 119 17.07 1.22 -3.39
CA HIS A 119 15.97 0.76 -4.22
C HIS A 119 14.70 0.86 -3.38
N TYR A 120 13.71 1.63 -3.83
CA TYR A 120 12.40 1.58 -3.19
C TYR A 120 11.31 1.33 -4.22
N TRP A 121 10.31 0.59 -3.78
CA TRP A 121 9.11 0.28 -4.56
C TRP A 121 7.89 0.26 -3.66
N HIS A 122 6.74 0.58 -4.24
CA HIS A 122 5.49 0.71 -3.50
C HIS A 122 4.47 -0.31 -3.98
N GLU A 123 4.09 -1.24 -3.12
CA GLU A 123 3.09 -2.27 -3.39
C GLU A 123 1.74 -1.87 -2.80
N THR A 124 0.70 -1.78 -3.63
CA THR A 124 -0.66 -1.52 -3.15
C THR A 124 -1.51 -2.78 -3.21
N HIS A 125 -1.78 -3.39 -2.07
CA HIS A 125 -2.70 -4.51 -1.94
C HIS A 125 -4.13 -4.03 -1.70
N VAL A 126 -5.05 -4.39 -2.60
CA VAL A 126 -6.47 -4.04 -2.48
C VAL A 126 -7.22 -5.17 -1.79
N PHE A 127 -7.86 -4.87 -0.65
CA PHE A 127 -8.66 -5.81 0.13
C PHE A 127 -10.11 -5.32 0.26
N PHE A 128 -10.93 -5.58 -0.75
CA PHE A 128 -12.38 -5.34 -0.65
C PHE A 128 -13.01 -6.31 0.36
N PRO A 129 -13.90 -5.88 1.29
CA PRO A 129 -14.49 -4.55 1.52
C PRO A 129 -13.77 -3.68 2.58
N LEU A 130 -12.71 -4.20 3.21
CA LEU A 130 -12.03 -3.57 4.34
C LEU A 130 -11.25 -2.31 3.93
N GLY A 131 -10.57 -2.32 2.79
CA GLY A 131 -9.74 -1.19 2.36
C GLY A 131 -8.59 -1.54 1.43
N THR A 132 -7.55 -0.70 1.42
CA THR A 132 -6.30 -0.93 0.69
C THR A 132 -5.12 -0.80 1.64
N VAL A 133 -4.12 -1.67 1.47
CA VAL A 133 -2.84 -1.60 2.18
C VAL A 133 -1.78 -1.16 1.19
N SER A 134 -1.05 -0.12 1.54
CA SER A 134 0.05 0.43 0.77
C SER A 134 1.34 0.13 1.54
N VAL A 135 2.20 -0.71 0.98
CA VAL A 135 3.48 -1.11 1.55
C VAL A 135 4.59 -0.45 0.73
N LEU A 136 5.46 0.31 1.41
CA LEU A 136 6.69 0.84 0.85
C LEU A 136 7.84 0.03 1.40
N THR A 137 8.55 -0.63 0.51
CA THR A 137 9.76 -1.37 0.84
C THR A 137 10.96 -0.59 0.32
N VAL A 138 11.95 -0.44 1.18
CA VAL A 138 13.23 0.20 0.87
C VAL A 138 14.33 -0.82 1.10
N GLU A 139 15.15 -1.04 0.09
CA GLU A 139 16.36 -1.86 0.16
C GLU A 139 17.57 -1.00 -0.11
N GLY A 140 18.66 -1.31 0.60
CA GLY A 140 19.95 -0.69 0.31
C GLY A 140 21.10 -1.38 1.03
N LYS A 141 22.32 -1.03 0.62
CA LYS A 141 23.55 -1.54 1.23
C LYS A 141 23.97 -0.63 2.38
N VAL A 142 24.15 -1.20 3.55
CA VAL A 142 24.60 -0.47 4.72
C VAL A 142 26.11 -0.37 4.71
N ILE A 143 26.59 0.85 4.92
CA ILE A 143 28.01 1.17 4.98
C ILE A 143 28.40 1.63 6.38
N SER A 144 29.65 1.36 6.71
CA SER A 144 30.34 1.90 7.88
C SER A 144 31.63 2.59 7.43
N TYR A 145 31.99 3.68 8.08
CA TYR A 145 33.23 4.38 7.80
C TYR A 145 34.38 3.79 8.62
N GLU A 146 35.57 3.71 8.02
CA GLU A 146 36.75 3.10 8.64
C GLU A 146 37.14 3.79 9.96
N SER A 147 36.88 5.10 10.10
CA SER A 147 37.11 5.84 11.34
C SER A 147 36.40 5.22 12.54
N ASP A 148 35.20 4.70 12.32
CA ASP A 148 34.28 4.36 13.40
C ASP A 148 34.34 2.86 13.74
N ILE A 149 34.79 2.04 12.79
CA ILE A 149 35.18 0.64 13.04
C ILE A 149 36.28 0.60 14.11
N SER A 150 37.24 1.53 14.04
CA SER A 150 38.32 1.63 15.03
C SER A 150 37.82 1.99 16.44
N GLU A 151 36.69 2.69 16.55
CA GLU A 151 36.04 3.04 17.82
C GLU A 151 35.17 1.90 18.36
N LEU A 152 34.49 1.16 17.47
CA LEU A 152 33.72 -0.03 17.82
C LEU A 152 34.63 -1.14 18.36
N ASP A 153 35.79 -1.39 17.75
CA ASP A 153 36.78 -2.36 18.24
C ASP A 153 37.36 -1.97 19.61
N LYS A 154 37.60 -0.68 19.84
CA LYS A 154 38.01 -0.16 21.17
C LYS A 154 36.92 -0.35 22.22
N SER A 155 35.65 -0.22 21.83
CA SER A 155 34.49 -0.36 22.72
C SER A 155 34.22 -1.82 23.07
N LEU A 156 34.38 -2.74 22.13
CA LEU A 156 34.28 -4.19 22.34
C LEU A 156 35.39 -4.72 23.27
N LYS A 157 36.61 -4.17 23.17
CA LYS A 157 37.74 -4.59 24.01
C LYS A 157 37.65 -4.10 25.47
N LYS A 158 36.75 -3.16 25.76
CA LYS A 158 36.56 -2.57 27.09
C LYS A 158 35.53 -3.32 27.94
N VAL A 159 34.81 -4.29 27.37
CA VAL A 159 33.87 -5.13 28.12
C VAL A 159 34.69 -6.15 28.93
N PRO A 160 34.73 -6.05 30.27
CA PRO A 160 35.45 -7.02 31.07
C PRO A 160 34.79 -8.41 30.92
N PRO A 161 35.58 -9.49 30.85
CA PRO A 161 35.02 -10.83 30.95
C PRO A 161 34.27 -10.94 32.28
N ARG A 162 33.00 -11.38 32.21
CA ARG A 162 32.24 -11.78 33.40
C ARG A 162 32.77 -13.13 33.91
#